data_AF-A0A8T5S2S6-F1
#
_entry.id   AF-A0A8T5S2S6-F1
#
_cell.length_a   1.000
_cell.length_b   1.000
_cell.length_c   1.000
_cell.angle_alpha   90.00
_cell.angle_beta   90.00
_cell.angle_gamma   90.00
#
_symmetry.space_group_name_H-M   'P 1'
#
loop_
_entity.id
_entity.type
_entity.pdbx_description
1 polymer ?
#
loop_
_entity_poly.entity_id
_entity_poly.type
_entity_poly.pdbx_seq_one_letter_code
_entity_poly.pdbx_strand_id
1 'polypeptide(L)'
;MTETTRTTVTLSKISMNQVKELVGVFGSTTASVITRIVEHFFDYGKFDDVIEKMKAKKRELFPPDDTIINKKINDLFKGVNKIPFNDFIDFLQVDKNHVLENIHIWAKKYNIRIVENLVIKNSD
;
A
#
# COMPACT_ATOMS: atom_id res chain seq x y z
N MET A 1 -5.87 -23.63 -5.59
CA MET A 1 -4.86 -23.64 -4.51
C MET A 1 -4.60 -22.20 -4.14
N THR A 2 -4.75 -21.84 -2.87
CA THR A 2 -4.39 -20.51 -2.37
C THR A 2 -2.89 -20.51 -2.09
N GLU A 3 -2.13 -19.55 -2.63
CA GLU A 3 -0.72 -19.40 -2.28
C GLU A 3 -0.61 -18.99 -0.80
N THR A 4 0.13 -19.78 -0.01
CA THR A 4 0.36 -19.49 1.41
C THR A 4 1.84 -19.30 1.68
N THR A 5 2.21 -18.23 2.38
CA THR A 5 3.58 -17.98 2.83
C THR A 5 3.72 -18.27 4.32
N ARG A 6 4.83 -18.89 4.73
CA ARG A 6 5.16 -19.10 6.14
C ARG A 6 6.01 -17.95 6.65
N THR A 7 5.69 -17.45 7.84
CA THR A 7 6.48 -16.44 8.55
C THR A 7 6.53 -16.74 10.04
N THR A 8 7.53 -16.19 10.72
CA THR A 8 7.68 -16.28 12.18
C THR A 8 7.41 -14.91 12.79
N VAL A 9 6.55 -14.87 13.81
CA VAL A 9 6.22 -13.65 14.54
C VAL A 9 6.60 -13.79 16.01
N THR A 10 7.15 -12.73 16.59
CA THR A 10 7.44 -12.66 18.02
C THR A 10 6.33 -11.85 18.69
N LEU A 11 5.64 -12.46 19.66
CA LEU A 11 4.60 -11.82 20.45
C LEU A 11 5.08 -11.57 21.88
N SER A 12 4.51 -10.56 22.52
CA SER A 12 4.70 -10.36 23.97
C SER A 12 4.21 -11.59 24.74
N LYS A 13 4.77 -11.84 25.92
CA LYS A 13 4.35 -12.96 26.77
C LYS A 13 2.87 -12.89 27.12
N ILE A 14 2.34 -11.67 27.33
CA ILE A 14 0.93 -11.42 27.64
C ILE A 14 0.04 -11.84 26.45
N SER A 15 0.35 -11.35 25.25
CA SER A 15 -0.40 -11.69 24.04
C SER A 15 -0.36 -13.19 23.74
N MET A 16 0.81 -13.83 23.94
CA MET A 16 0.94 -15.28 23.74
C MET A 16 0.12 -16.09 24.75
N ASN A 17 -0.01 -15.61 25.99
CA ASN A 17 -0.88 -16.27 26.98
C ASN A 17 -2.35 -16.19 26.56
N GLN A 18 -2.81 -15.03 26.08
CA GLN A 18 -4.17 -14.89 25.54
C GLN A 18 -4.42 -15.84 24.36
N VAL A 19 -3.46 -15.96 23.43
CA VAL A 19 -3.56 -16.93 22.32
C VAL A 19 -3.70 -18.36 22.84
N LYS A 20 -2.93 -18.74 23.86
CA LYS A 20 -2.96 -20.09 24.43
C LYS A 20 -4.28 -20.42 25.11
N GLU A 21 -4.92 -19.46 25.77
CA GLU A 21 -6.24 -19.65 26.41
C GLU A 21 -7.33 -19.95 25.38
N LEU A 22 -7.17 -19.51 24.13
CA LEU A 22 -8.13 -19.72 23.06
C LEU A 22 -7.91 -21.04 22.30
N VAL A 23 -6.81 -21.76 22.57
CA VAL A 23 -6.54 -23.08 21.97
C VAL A 23 -7.54 -24.11 22.51
N GLY A 24 -8.07 -24.94 21.63
CA GLY A 24 -9.15 -25.88 21.91
C GLY A 24 -10.55 -25.31 21.69
N VAL A 25 -10.71 -23.98 21.70
CA VAL A 25 -11.99 -23.30 21.44
C VAL A 25 -12.00 -22.70 20.03
N PHE A 26 -11.00 -21.88 19.70
CA PHE A 26 -10.90 -21.18 18.42
C PHE A 26 -9.93 -21.83 17.44
N GLY A 27 -9.21 -22.89 17.83
CA GLY A 27 -8.31 -23.62 16.93
C GLY A 27 -7.62 -24.76 17.65
N SER A 28 -7.12 -25.75 16.91
CA SER A 28 -6.43 -26.92 17.50
C SER A 28 -4.98 -26.64 17.89
N THR A 29 -4.40 -25.54 17.39
CA THR A 29 -3.01 -25.13 17.66
C THR A 29 -2.92 -23.62 17.84
N THR A 30 -1.85 -23.15 18.48
CA THR A 30 -1.56 -21.71 18.61
C THR A 30 -1.49 -21.01 17.26
N ALA A 31 -0.87 -21.65 16.26
CA ALA A 31 -0.80 -21.13 14.90
C ALA A 31 -2.20 -20.95 14.30
N SER A 32 -3.08 -21.95 14.43
CA SER A 32 -4.45 -21.86 13.92
C SER A 32 -5.25 -20.73 14.58
N VAL A 33 -5.07 -20.53 15.88
CA VAL A 33 -5.70 -19.42 16.62
C VAL A 33 -5.16 -18.07 16.12
N ILE A 34 -3.84 -17.92 15.98
CA ILE A 34 -3.21 -16.70 15.46
C ILE A 34 -3.71 -16.39 14.06
N THR A 35 -3.75 -17.39 13.17
CA THR A 35 -4.28 -17.24 11.81
C THR A 35 -5.69 -16.68 11.83
N ARG A 36 -6.60 -17.26 12.62
CA ARG A 36 -7.99 -16.76 12.71
C ARG A 36 -8.09 -15.35 13.28
N ILE A 37 -7.26 -14.99 14.27
CA ILE A 37 -7.23 -13.63 14.80
C ILE A 37 -6.82 -12.64 13.71
N VAL A 38 -5.78 -12.98 12.94
CA VAL A 38 -5.29 -12.14 11.85
C VAL A 38 -6.31 -12.03 10.72
N GLU A 39 -6.92 -13.14 10.31
CA GLU A 39 -7.99 -13.15 9.31
C GLU A 39 -9.16 -12.29 9.77
N HIS A 40 -9.63 -12.47 11.02
CA HIS A 40 -10.71 -11.67 11.58
C HIS A 40 -10.37 -10.18 11.63
N PHE A 41 -9.11 -9.82 11.92
CA PHE A 41 -8.64 -8.44 11.89
C PHE A 41 -8.77 -7.83 10.49
N PHE A 42 -8.42 -8.57 9.44
CA PHE A 42 -8.56 -8.08 8.06
C PHE A 42 -10.02 -8.09 7.56
N ASP A 43 -10.82 -9.09 7.94
CA ASP A 43 -12.20 -9.23 7.48
C ASP A 43 -13.15 -8.20 8.10
N TYR A 44 -12.85 -7.71 9.31
CA TYR A 44 -13.77 -6.82 10.03
C TYR A 44 -13.80 -5.39 9.46
N GLY A 45 -12.89 -5.02 8.54
CA GLY A 45 -12.86 -3.73 7.81
C GLY A 45 -12.63 -2.47 8.67
N LYS A 46 -12.89 -2.51 9.97
CA LYS A 46 -12.68 -1.40 10.93
C LYS A 46 -11.22 -0.99 11.07
N PHE A 47 -10.28 -1.77 10.54
CA PHE A 47 -8.85 -1.50 10.64
C PHE A 47 -8.21 -1.08 9.31
N ASP A 48 -9.02 -0.87 8.26
CA ASP A 48 -8.52 -0.41 6.96
C ASP A 48 -7.75 0.91 7.08
N ASP A 49 -8.24 1.84 7.89
CA ASP A 49 -7.56 3.10 8.19
C ASP A 49 -6.18 2.90 8.84
N VAL A 50 -6.02 1.88 9.69
CA VAL A 50 -4.74 1.57 10.34
C VAL A 50 -3.77 1.01 9.30
N ILE A 51 -4.24 0.08 8.46
CA ILE A 51 -3.45 -0.49 7.38
C ILE A 51 -3.02 0.58 6.37
N GLU A 52 -3.92 1.49 5.98
CA GLU A 52 -3.60 2.57 5.06
C GLU A 52 -2.60 3.56 5.66
N LYS A 53 -2.71 3.89 6.95
CA LYS A 53 -1.69 4.69 7.66
C LYS A 53 -0.31 4.00 7.65
N MET A 54 -0.26 2.68 7.85
CA MET A 54 0.99 1.93 7.80
C MET A 54 1.58 1.88 6.39
N LYS A 55 0.75 1.70 5.36
CA LYS A 55 1.18 1.76 3.95
C LYS A 55 1.67 3.16 3.58
N ALA A 56 0.97 4.21 3.99
CA ALA A 56 1.38 5.60 3.75
C ALA A 56 2.76 5.87 4.35
N LYS A 57 3.00 5.47 5.60
CA LYS A 57 4.31 5.61 6.25
C LYS A 57 5.40 4.82 5.53
N LYS A 58 5.10 3.64 4.98
CA LYS A 58 6.04 2.90 4.14
C LYS A 58 6.40 3.68 2.88
N ARG A 59 5.41 4.27 2.18
CA ARG A 59 5.63 5.08 0.96
C ARG A 59 6.48 6.32 1.24
N GLU A 60 6.31 6.92 2.41
CA GLU A 60 7.12 8.05 2.88
C GLU A 60 8.57 7.65 3.14
N LEU A 61 8.81 6.58 3.90
CA LEU A 61 10.16 6.16 4.32
C LEU A 61 10.95 5.45 3.21
N PHE A 62 10.23 4.70 2.36
CA PHE A 62 10.80 3.86 1.31
C PHE A 62 10.00 4.06 0.02
N PRO A 63 10.11 5.23 -0.63
CA PRO A 63 9.49 5.44 -1.92
C PRO A 63 10.06 4.42 -2.94
N PRO A 64 9.26 3.99 -3.94
CA PRO A 64 9.76 3.13 -5.01
C PRO A 64 10.94 3.78 -5.74
N ASP A 65 11.86 2.96 -6.25
CA ASP A 65 12.98 3.47 -7.04
C ASP A 65 12.51 4.28 -8.26
N ASP A 66 13.28 5.30 -8.64
CA ASP A 66 12.98 6.16 -9.80
C ASP A 66 12.73 5.35 -11.07
N THR A 67 13.44 4.25 -11.28
CA THR A 67 13.23 3.36 -12.45
C THR A 67 11.82 2.78 -12.47
N ILE A 68 11.30 2.39 -11.30
CA ILE A 68 9.94 1.84 -11.16
C ILE A 68 8.92 2.95 -11.37
N ILE A 69 9.13 4.12 -10.75
CA ILE A 69 8.24 5.29 -10.91
C ILE A 69 8.17 5.69 -12.38
N ASN A 70 9.32 5.83 -13.04
CA ASN A 70 9.41 6.20 -14.46
C ASN A 70 8.67 5.21 -15.36
N LYS A 71 8.79 3.90 -15.08
CA LYS A 71 8.06 2.86 -15.80
C LYS A 71 6.55 3.01 -15.59
N LYS A 72 6.12 3.17 -14.34
CA LYS A 72 4.71 3.34 -13.99
C LYS A 72 4.10 4.59 -14.63
N ILE A 73 4.77 5.74 -14.60
CA ILE A 73 4.30 6.97 -15.26
C ILE A 73 4.10 6.72 -16.76
N ASN A 74 5.07 6.08 -17.43
CA ASN A 74 4.96 5.75 -18.85
C ASN A 74 3.78 4.83 -19.14
N ASP A 75 3.63 3.76 -18.35
CA ASP A 75 2.55 2.78 -18.53
C ASP A 75 1.18 3.42 -18.29
N LEU A 76 1.07 4.28 -17.29
CA LEU A 76 -0.15 4.97 -16.91
C LEU A 76 -0.68 5.86 -18.06
N PHE A 77 0.19 6.59 -18.75
CA PHE A 77 -0.20 7.49 -19.84
C PHE A 77 -0.14 6.85 -21.25
N LYS A 78 -0.13 5.51 -21.36
CA LYS A 78 -0.22 4.82 -22.67
C LYS A 78 -1.62 4.88 -23.29
N GLY A 79 -2.66 4.91 -22.45
CA GLY A 79 -4.06 4.84 -22.90
C GLY A 79 -4.95 5.99 -22.43
N VAL A 80 -4.44 6.87 -21.57
CA VAL A 80 -5.18 7.99 -20.99
C VAL A 80 -4.31 9.24 -20.95
N ASN A 81 -4.94 10.41 -21.09
CA ASN A 81 -4.25 11.71 -21.05
C ASN A 81 -4.54 12.51 -19.78
N LYS A 82 -5.48 12.04 -18.94
CA LYS A 82 -5.94 12.72 -17.73
C LYS A 82 -6.27 11.69 -16.66
N ILE A 83 -5.81 11.94 -15.44
CA ILE A 83 -5.94 11.00 -14.32
C ILE A 83 -6.18 11.81 -13.04
N PRO A 84 -7.11 11.40 -12.16
CA PRO A 84 -7.24 12.00 -10.85
C PRO A 84 -5.91 11.96 -10.07
N PHE A 85 -5.60 13.04 -9.34
CA PHE A 85 -4.34 13.17 -8.62
C PHE A 85 -4.15 12.09 -7.56
N ASN A 86 -5.22 11.69 -6.87
CA ASN A 86 -5.18 10.60 -5.91
C ASN A 86 -4.90 9.26 -6.61
N ASP A 87 -5.58 8.95 -7.72
CA ASP A 87 -5.34 7.73 -8.50
C ASP A 87 -3.90 7.68 -9.04
N PHE A 88 -3.36 8.84 -9.42
CA PHE A 88 -1.96 8.96 -9.84
C PHE A 88 -0.99 8.63 -8.70
N ILE A 89 -1.19 9.19 -7.51
CA ILE A 89 -0.39 8.89 -6.30
C ILE A 89 -0.47 7.40 -5.98
N ASP A 90 -1.69 6.86 -5.95
CA ASP A 90 -1.96 5.47 -5.56
C ASP A 90 -1.33 4.48 -6.54
N PHE A 91 -1.42 4.74 -7.84
CA PHE A 91 -0.80 3.90 -8.86
C PHE A 91 0.74 3.92 -8.75
N LEU A 92 1.31 5.11 -8.57
CA LEU A 92 2.76 5.25 -8.37
C LEU A 92 3.22 4.62 -7.04
N GLN A 93 2.31 4.52 -6.05
CA GLN A 93 2.60 4.08 -4.69
C GLN A 93 3.65 4.96 -4.01
N VAL A 94 3.51 6.27 -4.19
CA VAL A 94 4.35 7.30 -3.57
C VAL A 94 3.52 8.12 -2.57
N ASP A 95 4.17 8.95 -1.77
CA ASP A 95 3.47 9.95 -0.96
C ASP A 95 3.11 11.20 -1.78
N LYS A 96 2.10 11.96 -1.35
CA LYS A 96 1.72 13.23 -1.97
C LYS A 96 2.88 14.22 -2.02
N ASN A 97 3.66 14.34 -0.95
CA ASN A 97 4.80 15.27 -0.91
C ASN A 97 5.85 14.88 -1.95
N HIS A 98 6.10 13.58 -2.11
CA HIS A 98 7.02 13.07 -3.12
C HIS A 98 6.61 13.47 -4.54
N VAL A 99 5.30 13.45 -4.86
CA VAL A 99 4.80 13.95 -6.16
C VAL A 99 5.02 15.45 -6.31
N LEU A 100 4.68 16.24 -5.29
CA LEU A 100 4.82 17.69 -5.36
C LEU A 100 6.28 18.13 -5.48
N GLU A 101 7.20 17.43 -4.83
CA GLU A 101 8.63 17.67 -4.93
C GLU A 101 9.17 17.33 -6.32
N ASN A 102 8.68 16.26 -6.95
CA ASN A 102 9.22 15.76 -8.22
C ASN A 102 8.43 16.20 -9.46
N ILE A 103 7.29 16.87 -9.31
CA ILE A 103 6.41 17.21 -10.44
C ILE A 103 7.11 18.07 -11.49
N HIS A 104 8.03 18.95 -11.07
CA HIS A 104 8.80 19.80 -11.96
C HIS A 104 9.75 19.00 -12.88
N ILE A 105 10.29 17.87 -12.39
CA ILE A 105 11.11 16.94 -13.18
C ILE A 105 10.21 16.17 -14.14
N TRP A 106 9.09 15.65 -13.64
CA TRP A 106 8.18 14.85 -14.45
C TRP A 106 7.48 15.68 -15.53
N ALA A 107 7.18 16.95 -15.27
CA ALA A 107 6.65 17.88 -16.25
C ALA A 107 7.59 18.04 -17.45
N LYS A 108 8.90 18.17 -17.20
CA LYS A 108 9.90 18.26 -18.27
C LYS A 108 10.07 16.95 -19.03
N LYS A 109 10.03 15.82 -18.32
CA LYS A 109 10.33 14.50 -18.89
C LYS A 109 9.16 13.85 -19.61
N TYR A 110 7.94 14.09 -19.14
CA TYR A 110 6.73 13.40 -19.57
C TYR A 110 5.64 14.34 -20.11
N ASN A 111 5.91 15.65 -20.15
CA ASN A 111 4.94 16.68 -20.54
C ASN A 111 3.64 16.61 -19.72
N ILE A 112 3.76 16.34 -18.42
CA ILE A 112 2.62 16.27 -17.49
C ILE A 112 2.50 17.55 -16.65
N ARG A 113 1.27 17.91 -16.28
CA ARG A 113 0.99 19.01 -15.35
C ARG A 113 -0.17 18.67 -14.42
N ILE A 114 -0.15 19.25 -13.22
CA ILE A 114 -1.26 19.17 -12.29
C ILE A 114 -2.18 20.37 -12.53
N VAL A 115 -3.46 20.12 -12.75
CA VAL A 115 -4.51 21.13 -12.86
C VAL A 115 -5.60 20.74 -11.87
N GLU A 116 -5.78 21.55 -10.84
CA GLU A 116 -6.68 21.26 -9.72
C GLU A 116 -6.40 19.87 -9.12
N ASN A 117 -7.31 18.92 -9.31
CA ASN A 117 -7.19 17.54 -8.81
C ASN A 117 -6.89 16.52 -9.93
N LEU A 118 -6.36 16.97 -11.07
CA LEU A 118 -6.04 16.12 -12.22
C LEU A 118 -4.58 16.25 -12.62
N VAL A 119 -3.97 15.11 -12.97
CA VAL A 119 -2.70 15.04 -13.69
C VAL A 119 -3.00 14.87 -15.17
N ILE A 120 -2.58 15.85 -15.98
CA ILE A 120 -2.85 15.90 -17.41
C ILE A 120 -1.52 15.76 -18.15
N LYS A 121 -1.43 14.78 -19.04
CA LYS A 121 -0.36 14.70 -20.05
C LYS A 121 -0.79 15.52 -21.24
N ASN A 122 0.00 16.55 -21.57
CA ASN A 122 -0.22 17.27 -22.82
C ASN A 122 0.28 16.35 -23.95
N SER A 123 -0.57 16.16 -24.95
CA SER A 123 -0.13 15.63 -26.23
C SER A 123 0.60 16.76 -26.94
N ASP A 124 1.87 16.56 -27.25
CA ASP A 124 2.54 17.34 -28.30
C ASP A 124 1.92 17.01 -29.67
#